data_AF-A0A4V1S6U4-F1
#
_entry.id   AF-A0A4V1S6U4-F1
#
_cell.length_a   1.000
_cell.length_b   1.000
_cell.length_c   1.000
_cell.angle_alpha   90.00
_cell.angle_beta   90.00
_cell.angle_gamma   90.00
#
_symmetry.space_group_name_H-M   'P 1'
#
loop_
_entity.id
_entity.type
_entity.pdbx_description
1 polymer ?
#
loop_
_entity_poly.entity_id
_entity_poly.type
_entity_poly.pdbx_seq_one_letter_code
_entity_poly.pdbx_strand_id
1 'polypeptide(L)'
;MPIKFPILLALLMSSGLCLAADAPLPEDTTDYVALVDYCADHNPTCGASAESNAGKEWQALLDAGERAYPALADELVKTGDAEVVSVISQIFTQSSGDKTLPLQAMRTCVELNARETPALALPVIRAWVTLGGAAEMECLWQFRDHPDKDFSRQVDTAINAISLRVYGPPPQVPRPPAVDDRSLGDKAVLWAWMAMAVLVTVRIGLVVYQRMRRRS
;
A
#
# COMPACT_ATOMS: atom_id res chain seq x y z
N MET A 1 4.77 20.90 49.15
CA MET A 1 4.66 19.78 48.19
C MET A 1 4.67 20.37 46.79
N PRO A 2 5.81 20.35 46.07
CA PRO A 2 5.95 21.04 44.80
C PRO A 2 5.64 20.13 43.59
N ILE A 3 5.31 20.83 42.51
CA ILE A 3 4.63 20.42 41.28
C ILE A 3 5.50 19.53 40.39
N LYS A 4 4.90 18.48 39.81
CA LYS A 4 5.53 17.56 38.83
C LYS A 4 5.62 18.25 37.45
N PHE A 5 6.83 18.66 37.07
CA PHE A 5 7.20 19.12 35.72
C PHE A 5 7.91 17.98 34.95
N PRO A 6 7.21 17.17 34.14
CA PRO A 6 7.91 16.52 33.02
C PRO A 6 7.14 16.56 31.68
N ILE A 7 6.05 17.32 31.56
CA ILE A 7 5.28 17.37 30.31
C ILE A 7 5.70 18.55 29.40
N LEU A 8 6.40 19.56 29.93
CA LEU A 8 6.81 20.72 29.13
C LEU A 8 8.05 20.51 28.25
N LEU A 9 8.83 19.44 28.48
CA LEU A 9 10.07 19.21 27.71
C LEU A 9 9.85 18.36 26.45
N ALA A 10 8.75 17.60 26.35
CA ALA A 10 8.41 16.83 25.15
C ALA A 10 7.69 17.67 24.08
N LEU A 11 7.08 18.80 24.46
CA LEU A 11 6.41 19.73 23.53
C LEU A 11 7.37 20.75 22.88
N LEU A 12 8.60 20.89 23.40
CA LEU A 12 9.61 21.76 22.82
C LEU A 12 10.43 21.12 21.69
N MET A 13 10.31 19.80 21.47
CA MET A 13 10.88 19.14 20.29
C MET A 13 9.96 19.23 19.05
N SER A 14 8.74 19.75 19.20
CA SER A 14 7.78 19.92 18.10
C SER A 14 7.69 21.36 17.57
N SER A 15 8.41 22.32 18.18
CA SER A 15 8.22 23.76 17.91
C SER A 15 9.51 24.49 17.49
N GLY A 16 10.59 23.76 17.24
CA GLY A 16 11.93 24.31 17.01
C GLY A 16 12.50 23.99 15.65
N LEU A 17 11.88 24.47 14.56
CA LEU A 17 12.50 24.66 13.24
C LEU A 17 11.58 25.51 12.33
N CYS A 18 11.11 26.65 12.84
CA CYS A 18 10.53 27.74 12.04
C CYS A 18 11.58 28.84 11.80
N LEU A 19 12.76 28.46 11.34
CA LEU A 19 13.82 29.39 10.93
C LEU A 19 14.66 28.73 9.83
N ALA A 20 14.02 28.42 8.72
CA ALA A 20 14.72 28.00 7.50
C ALA A 20 14.23 28.89 6.35
N ALA A 21 15.15 29.74 5.91
CA ALA A 21 15.25 30.36 4.59
C ALA A 21 14.06 31.22 4.10
N ASP A 22 14.26 32.53 4.22
CA ASP A 22 13.61 33.62 3.47
C ASP A 22 13.99 33.58 1.97
N ALA A 23 13.99 32.40 1.34
CA ALA A 23 14.10 32.29 -0.10
C ALA A 23 12.69 32.45 -0.67
N PRO A 24 12.41 33.49 -1.48
CA PRO A 24 11.09 33.65 -2.07
C PRO A 24 10.80 32.41 -2.93
N LEU A 25 9.72 31.70 -2.61
CA LEU A 25 9.21 30.62 -3.44
C LEU A 25 8.96 31.16 -4.86
N PRO A 26 9.31 30.41 -5.90
CA PRO A 26 9.14 30.88 -7.27
C PRO A 26 7.67 31.21 -7.56
N GLU A 27 7.44 32.34 -8.22
CA GLU A 27 6.09 32.78 -8.61
C GLU A 27 5.57 32.00 -9.83
N ASP A 28 6.47 31.41 -10.64
CA ASP A 28 6.14 30.65 -11.85
C ASP A 28 5.98 29.15 -11.56
N THR A 29 4.91 28.58 -12.10
CA THR A 29 4.62 27.15 -12.10
C THR A 29 5.71 26.27 -12.71
N THR A 30 6.47 26.79 -13.68
CA THR A 30 7.55 26.08 -14.39
C THR A 30 8.72 25.73 -13.46
N ASP A 31 8.95 26.56 -12.44
CA ASP A 31 10.07 26.38 -11.52
C ASP A 31 9.83 25.21 -10.56
N TYR A 32 8.57 24.88 -10.22
CA TYR A 32 8.27 23.74 -9.35
C TYR A 32 8.61 22.39 -10.00
N VAL A 33 8.49 22.27 -11.33
CA VAL A 33 8.85 21.05 -12.06
C VAL A 33 10.37 20.86 -12.04
N ALA A 34 11.13 21.92 -12.26
CA ALA A 34 12.60 21.86 -12.18
C ALA A 34 13.09 21.46 -10.77
N LEU A 35 12.39 21.91 -9.72
CA LEU A 35 12.69 21.49 -8.34
C LEU A 35 12.38 20.01 -8.11
N VAL A 36 11.32 19.48 -8.73
CA VAL A 36 11.00 18.05 -8.67
C VAL A 36 12.08 17.22 -9.35
N ASP A 37 12.53 17.60 -10.55
CA ASP A 37 13.60 16.90 -11.25
C ASP A 37 14.89 16.91 -10.43
N TYR A 38 15.24 18.07 -9.86
CA TYR A 38 16.38 18.18 -8.96
C TYR A 38 16.24 17.27 -7.73
N CYS A 39 15.06 17.20 -7.12
CA CYS A 39 14.78 16.30 -6.00
C CYS A 39 14.80 14.82 -6.41
N ALA A 40 14.39 14.47 -7.63
CA ALA A 40 14.48 13.10 -8.14
C ALA A 40 15.96 12.69 -8.26
N ASP A 41 16.78 13.53 -8.91
CA ASP A 41 18.20 13.29 -9.10
C ASP A 41 19.02 13.22 -7.79
N HIS A 42 18.58 13.93 -6.75
CA HIS A 42 19.35 14.13 -5.51
C HIS A 42 18.70 13.49 -4.27
N ASN A 43 17.66 12.67 -4.46
CA ASN A 43 16.93 11.87 -3.47
C ASN A 43 16.93 12.39 -2.01
N PRO A 44 16.12 13.41 -1.68
CA PRO A 44 16.07 14.00 -0.34
C PRO A 44 15.41 13.07 0.71
N THR A 45 14.72 12.00 0.29
CA THR A 45 13.94 11.14 1.20
C THR A 45 14.77 10.20 2.08
N CYS A 46 16.07 10.07 1.82
CA CYS A 46 17.02 9.25 2.58
C CYS A 46 17.85 10.06 3.60
N GLY A 47 17.19 10.92 4.39
CA GLY A 47 17.85 11.58 5.53
C GLY A 47 18.81 12.70 5.13
N ALA A 48 18.59 13.34 3.99
CA ALA A 48 19.26 14.59 3.67
C ALA A 48 18.95 15.58 4.80
N SER A 49 19.97 16.06 5.50
CA SER A 49 19.76 17.06 6.55
C SER A 49 19.06 18.28 5.93
N ALA A 50 18.23 18.98 6.72
CA ALA A 50 17.60 20.24 6.31
C ALA A 50 18.62 21.32 5.86
N GLU A 51 19.91 21.09 6.10
CA GLU A 51 21.01 21.95 5.67
C GLU A 51 21.47 21.69 4.23
N SER A 52 21.16 20.52 3.65
CA SER A 52 21.46 20.20 2.25
C SER A 52 20.55 20.98 1.28
N ASN A 53 21.07 21.33 0.10
CA ASN A 53 20.27 22.04 -0.92
C ASN A 53 19.03 21.22 -1.32
N ALA A 54 19.16 19.90 -1.51
CA ALA A 54 18.02 19.03 -1.81
C ALA A 54 16.95 19.02 -0.71
N GLY A 55 17.35 19.05 0.57
CA GLY A 55 16.42 19.15 1.69
C GLY A 55 15.67 20.50 1.73
N LYS A 56 16.34 21.60 1.36
CA LYS A 56 15.71 22.93 1.28
C LYS A 56 14.71 23.02 0.13
N GLU A 57 15.09 22.54 -1.06
CA GLU A 57 14.17 22.53 -2.22
C GLU A 57 12.95 21.62 -1.98
N TRP A 58 13.16 20.47 -1.32
CA TRP A 58 12.06 19.61 -0.90
C TRP A 58 11.09 20.34 0.03
N GLN A 59 11.60 21.01 1.06
CA GLN A 59 10.77 21.76 1.99
C GLN A 59 10.03 22.90 1.29
N ALA A 60 10.70 23.60 0.37
CA ALA A 60 10.10 24.63 -0.46
C ALA A 60 8.90 24.11 -1.27
N LEU A 61 9.01 22.91 -1.86
CA LEU A 61 7.92 22.26 -2.57
C LEU A 61 6.74 21.87 -1.65
N LEU A 62 7.03 21.37 -0.44
CA LEU A 62 5.99 21.07 0.54
C LEU A 62 5.26 22.35 1.00
N ASP A 63 6.00 23.43 1.23
CA ASP A 63 5.47 24.72 1.69
C ASP A 63 4.70 25.45 0.58
N ALA A 64 5.05 25.22 -0.69
CA ALA A 64 4.29 25.74 -1.83
C ALA A 64 2.87 25.15 -1.88
N GLY A 65 2.70 23.90 -1.42
CA GLY A 65 1.40 23.25 -1.23
C GLY A 65 0.51 23.34 -2.46
N GLU A 66 -0.70 23.88 -2.28
CA GLU A 66 -1.73 23.99 -3.33
C GLU A 66 -1.29 24.78 -4.56
N ARG A 67 -0.35 25.73 -4.41
CA ARG A 67 0.14 26.53 -5.54
C ARG A 67 0.93 25.69 -6.54
N ALA A 68 1.64 24.66 -6.06
CA ALA A 68 2.42 23.78 -6.91
C ALA A 68 1.55 22.69 -7.58
N TYR A 69 0.40 22.33 -6.99
CA TYR A 69 -0.37 21.17 -7.44
C TYR A 69 -0.76 21.18 -8.92
N PRO A 70 -1.21 22.29 -9.55
CA PRO A 70 -1.56 22.27 -10.96
C PRO A 70 -0.37 21.87 -11.85
N ALA A 71 0.82 22.43 -11.61
CA ALA A 71 2.02 22.11 -12.36
C ALA A 71 2.46 20.66 -12.15
N LEU A 72 2.44 20.21 -10.88
CA LEU A 72 2.83 18.84 -10.52
C LEU A 72 1.84 17.79 -11.03
N ALA A 73 0.55 18.11 -11.06
CA ALA A 73 -0.48 17.23 -11.60
C ALA A 73 -0.34 17.05 -13.11
N ASP A 74 -0.06 18.15 -13.81
CA ASP A 74 0.25 18.14 -15.24
C ASP A 74 1.50 17.30 -15.53
N GLU A 75 2.55 17.46 -14.73
CA GLU A 75 3.80 16.71 -14.88
C GLU A 75 3.60 15.21 -14.60
N LEU A 76 2.86 14.85 -13.55
CA LEU A 76 2.56 13.46 -13.18
C LEU A 76 1.92 12.65 -14.32
N VAL A 77 1.14 13.31 -15.18
CA VAL A 77 0.45 12.66 -16.32
C VAL A 77 1.34 12.60 -17.56
N LYS A 78 2.29 13.52 -17.71
CA LYS A 78 3.14 13.64 -18.91
C LYS A 78 4.46 12.88 -18.77
N THR A 79 4.99 12.77 -17.56
CA THR A 79 6.30 12.18 -17.33
C THR A 79 6.31 10.67 -17.62
N GLY A 80 7.43 10.20 -18.17
CA GLY A 80 7.72 8.77 -18.35
C GLY A 80 8.70 8.22 -17.30
N ASP A 81 9.02 9.01 -16.28
CA ASP A 81 10.02 8.66 -15.27
C ASP A 81 9.37 8.27 -13.94
N ALA A 82 9.64 7.03 -13.49
CA ALA A 82 9.10 6.49 -12.27
C ALA A 82 9.62 7.20 -11.00
N GLU A 83 10.82 7.78 -11.03
CA GLU A 83 11.39 8.51 -9.91
C GLU A 83 10.70 9.87 -9.75
N VAL A 84 10.46 10.57 -10.85
CA VAL A 84 9.67 11.81 -10.88
C VAL A 84 8.25 11.55 -10.39
N VAL A 85 7.59 10.48 -10.87
CA VAL A 85 6.25 10.06 -10.38
C VAL A 85 6.27 9.79 -8.87
N SER A 86 7.33 9.15 -8.37
CA SER A 86 7.50 8.89 -6.93
C SER A 86 7.62 10.18 -6.12
N VAL A 87 8.46 11.12 -6.55
CA VAL A 87 8.64 12.41 -5.89
C VAL A 87 7.33 13.20 -5.84
N ILE A 88 6.65 13.35 -6.98
CA ILE A 88 5.37 14.07 -7.05
C ILE A 88 4.34 13.41 -6.12
N SER A 89 4.25 12.09 -6.15
CA SER A 89 3.31 11.34 -5.31
C SER A 89 3.56 11.53 -3.82
N GLN A 90 4.84 11.63 -3.42
CA GLN A 90 5.23 11.92 -2.04
C GLN A 90 4.91 13.36 -1.63
N ILE A 91 5.16 14.35 -2.50
CA ILE A 91 4.79 15.75 -2.26
C ILE A 91 3.27 15.85 -2.05
N PHE A 92 2.48 15.22 -2.90
CA PHE A 92 1.02 15.14 -2.74
C PHE A 92 0.61 14.45 -1.45
N THR A 93 1.41 13.52 -0.93
CA THR A 93 1.13 12.83 0.33
C THR A 93 1.47 13.68 1.56
N GLN A 94 2.59 14.41 1.52
CA GLN A 94 3.14 15.12 2.69
C GLN A 94 2.64 16.55 2.85
N SER A 95 2.24 17.19 1.76
CA SER A 95 1.68 18.56 1.79
C SER A 95 0.34 18.61 2.55
N SER A 96 -0.06 19.77 3.05
CA SER A 96 -1.30 19.95 3.84
C SER A 96 -2.51 20.45 3.05
N GLY A 97 -2.34 20.78 1.77
CA GLY A 97 -3.40 21.36 0.93
C GLY A 97 -4.49 20.37 0.46
N ASP A 98 -5.55 20.88 -0.15
CA ASP A 98 -6.67 20.11 -0.72
C ASP A 98 -6.20 19.01 -1.67
N LYS A 99 -6.57 17.76 -1.37
CA LYS A 99 -6.14 16.57 -2.09
C LYS A 99 -6.99 16.24 -3.30
N THR A 100 -8.03 17.03 -3.60
CA THR A 100 -8.95 16.77 -4.72
C THR A 100 -8.22 16.69 -6.06
N LEU A 101 -7.44 17.72 -6.42
CA LEU A 101 -6.69 17.77 -7.68
C LEU A 101 -5.54 16.74 -7.72
N PRO A 102 -4.71 16.60 -6.67
CA PRO A 102 -3.74 15.52 -6.56
C PRO A 102 -4.31 14.11 -6.78
N LEU A 103 -5.42 13.77 -6.12
CA LEU A 103 -6.05 12.45 -6.24
C LEU A 103 -6.59 12.20 -7.66
N GLN A 104 -7.16 13.23 -8.31
CA GLN A 104 -7.61 13.13 -9.69
C GLN A 104 -6.44 12.89 -10.68
N ALA A 105 -5.33 13.61 -10.50
CA ALA A 105 -4.13 13.43 -11.31
C ALA A 105 -3.52 12.04 -11.12
N MET A 106 -3.39 11.60 -9.86
CA MET A 106 -2.95 10.25 -9.50
C MET A 106 -3.82 9.17 -10.14
N ARG A 107 -5.16 9.34 -10.15
CA ARG A 107 -6.07 8.38 -10.77
C ARG A 107 -5.82 8.27 -12.27
N THR A 108 -5.72 9.41 -12.94
CA THR A 108 -5.39 9.48 -14.37
C THR A 108 -4.07 8.75 -14.66
N CYS A 109 -3.04 8.99 -13.85
CA CYS A 109 -1.73 8.33 -14.00
C CYS A 109 -1.84 6.79 -13.88
N VAL A 110 -2.59 6.27 -12.89
CA VAL A 110 -2.80 4.82 -12.73
C VAL A 110 -3.59 4.24 -13.90
N GLU A 111 -4.68 4.88 -14.33
CA GLU A 111 -5.53 4.38 -15.41
C GLU A 111 -4.78 4.30 -16.75
N LEU A 112 -3.90 5.27 -17.03
CA LEU A 112 -3.08 5.27 -18.24
C LEU A 112 -1.98 4.21 -18.22
N ASN A 113 -1.31 4.03 -17.06
CA ASN A 113 -0.05 3.30 -17.01
C ASN A 113 -0.15 1.89 -16.42
N ALA A 114 -1.15 1.58 -15.60
CA ALA A 114 -1.18 0.32 -14.83
C ALA A 114 -1.12 -0.95 -15.68
N ARG A 115 -1.60 -0.91 -16.94
CA ARG A 115 -1.62 -2.07 -17.85
C ARG A 115 -0.34 -2.23 -18.67
N GLU A 116 0.28 -1.14 -19.07
CA GLU A 116 1.39 -1.13 -20.04
C GLU A 116 2.73 -0.88 -19.35
N THR A 117 2.75 0.02 -18.37
CA THR A 117 3.94 0.50 -17.67
C THR A 117 3.71 0.47 -16.14
N PRO A 118 3.54 -0.71 -15.52
CA PRO A 118 3.22 -0.83 -14.09
C PRO A 118 4.20 -0.09 -13.17
N ALA A 119 5.46 0.03 -13.58
CA ALA A 119 6.49 0.78 -12.86
C ALA A 119 6.11 2.25 -12.59
N LEU A 120 5.38 2.90 -13.51
CA LEU A 120 4.90 4.28 -13.34
C LEU A 120 3.67 4.35 -12.43
N ALA A 121 2.81 3.33 -12.44
CA ALA A 121 1.63 3.31 -11.57
C ALA A 121 1.97 2.99 -10.11
N LEU A 122 3.01 2.18 -9.85
CA LEU A 122 3.35 1.69 -8.51
C LEU A 122 3.58 2.77 -7.45
N PRO A 123 4.35 3.86 -7.70
CA PRO A 123 4.54 4.89 -6.69
C PRO A 123 3.23 5.59 -6.31
N VAL A 124 2.34 5.79 -7.27
CA VAL A 124 1.01 6.37 -7.04
C VAL A 124 0.15 5.43 -6.17
N ILE A 125 0.14 4.13 -6.49
CA ILE A 125 -0.58 3.11 -5.71
C ILE A 125 -0.08 3.10 -4.25
N ARG A 126 1.22 3.23 -4.03
CA ARG A 126 1.80 3.34 -2.69
C ARG A 126 1.37 4.63 -1.98
N ALA A 127 1.29 5.76 -2.68
CA ALA A 127 0.79 7.00 -2.10
C ALA A 127 -0.69 6.90 -1.69
N TRP A 128 -1.52 6.18 -2.46
CA TRP A 128 -2.92 5.93 -2.12
C TRP A 128 -3.11 5.11 -0.83
N VAL A 129 -2.12 4.31 -0.43
CA VAL A 129 -2.14 3.68 0.90
C VAL A 129 -2.30 4.72 2.00
N THR A 130 -1.78 5.94 1.82
CA THR A 130 -1.86 7.03 2.80
C THR A 130 -3.01 7.99 2.53
N LEU A 131 -3.30 8.31 1.26
CA LEU A 131 -4.28 9.34 0.89
C LEU A 131 -5.65 8.81 0.43
N GLY A 132 -5.68 7.61 -0.15
CA GLY A 132 -6.81 7.12 -0.94
C GLY A 132 -8.07 6.82 -0.13
N GLY A 133 -9.23 6.99 -0.75
CA GLY A 133 -10.54 6.66 -0.19
C GLY A 133 -11.18 5.47 -0.88
N ALA A 134 -12.51 5.36 -0.70
CA ALA A 134 -13.30 4.31 -1.35
C ALA A 134 -13.19 4.35 -2.88
N ALA A 135 -13.05 5.54 -3.48
CA ALA A 135 -12.99 5.70 -4.92
C ALA A 135 -11.67 5.20 -5.52
N GLU A 136 -10.53 5.45 -4.86
CA GLU A 136 -9.22 4.90 -5.27
C GLU A 136 -9.20 3.38 -5.10
N MET A 137 -9.81 2.86 -4.04
CA MET A 137 -9.97 1.42 -3.85
C MET A 137 -10.78 0.78 -4.99
N GLU A 138 -11.89 1.40 -5.41
CA GLU A 138 -12.69 0.95 -6.55
C GLU A 138 -11.90 0.93 -7.86
N CYS A 139 -11.07 1.95 -8.11
CA CYS A 139 -10.16 1.98 -9.24
C CYS A 139 -9.18 0.79 -9.21
N LEU A 140 -8.56 0.53 -8.05
CA LEU A 140 -7.59 -0.57 -7.88
C LEU A 140 -8.17 -1.96 -8.14
N TRP A 141 -9.46 -2.18 -7.84
CA TRP A 141 -10.11 -3.47 -8.08
C TRP A 141 -10.01 -3.95 -9.53
N GLN A 142 -9.95 -3.02 -10.49
CA GLN A 142 -9.85 -3.34 -11.91
C GLN A 142 -8.50 -3.94 -12.30
N PHE A 143 -7.48 -3.76 -11.47
CA PHE A 143 -6.10 -4.18 -11.71
C PHE A 143 -5.65 -5.32 -10.78
N ARG A 144 -6.57 -5.87 -9.99
CA ARG A 144 -6.26 -6.94 -9.04
C ARG A 144 -5.67 -8.18 -9.71
N ASP A 145 -6.25 -8.58 -10.84
CA ASP A 145 -5.85 -9.78 -11.58
C ASP A 145 -4.82 -9.48 -12.69
N HIS A 146 -3.96 -8.48 -12.48
CA HIS A 146 -2.92 -8.10 -13.44
C HIS A 146 -1.94 -9.26 -13.73
N PRO A 147 -1.48 -9.45 -14.99
CA PRO A 147 -0.57 -10.55 -15.35
C PRO A 147 0.78 -10.49 -14.62
N ASP A 148 1.25 -9.28 -14.29
CA ASP A 148 2.38 -9.10 -13.37
C ASP A 148 1.95 -9.38 -11.93
N LYS A 149 2.47 -10.48 -11.38
CA LYS A 149 2.16 -10.97 -10.02
C LYS A 149 2.66 -10.04 -8.92
N ASP A 150 3.79 -9.36 -9.12
CA ASP A 150 4.32 -8.44 -8.11
C ASP A 150 3.50 -7.15 -8.09
N PHE A 151 3.10 -6.66 -9.27
CA PHE A 151 2.14 -5.55 -9.35
C PHE A 151 0.78 -5.91 -8.73
N SER A 152 0.20 -7.05 -9.10
CA SER A 152 -1.05 -7.57 -8.52
C SER A 152 -0.99 -7.66 -6.99
N ARG A 153 0.14 -8.16 -6.44
CA ARG A 153 0.36 -8.20 -4.98
C ARG A 153 0.34 -6.80 -4.35
N GLN A 154 0.99 -5.81 -4.99
CA GLN A 154 1.01 -4.43 -4.49
C GLN A 154 -0.39 -3.79 -4.52
N VAL A 155 -1.16 -4.07 -5.57
CA VAL A 155 -2.57 -3.66 -5.68
C VAL A 155 -3.39 -4.27 -4.53
N ASP A 156 -3.27 -5.57 -4.29
CA ASP A 156 -3.94 -6.24 -3.16
C ASP A 156 -3.54 -5.63 -1.80
N THR A 157 -2.25 -5.36 -1.59
CA THR A 157 -1.77 -4.70 -0.36
C THR A 157 -2.41 -3.31 -0.20
N ALA A 158 -2.49 -2.52 -1.27
CA ALA A 158 -3.08 -1.20 -1.22
C ALA A 158 -4.59 -1.24 -0.97
N ILE A 159 -5.34 -2.12 -1.66
CA ILE A 159 -6.78 -2.32 -1.42
C ILE A 159 -7.04 -2.66 0.04
N ASN A 160 -6.29 -3.61 0.61
CA ASN A 160 -6.47 -4.01 2.01
C ASN A 160 -6.19 -2.86 2.98
N ALA A 161 -5.11 -2.11 2.76
CA ALA A 161 -4.75 -0.99 3.62
C ALA A 161 -5.80 0.14 3.57
N ILE A 162 -6.27 0.49 2.37
CA ILE A 162 -7.33 1.49 2.19
C ILE A 162 -8.64 0.99 2.81
N SER A 163 -9.01 -0.27 2.58
CA SER A 163 -10.22 -0.87 3.16
C SER A 163 -10.22 -0.82 4.69
N LEU A 164 -9.09 -1.14 5.33
CA LEU A 164 -8.94 -1.06 6.79
C LEU A 164 -9.14 0.37 7.31
N ARG A 165 -8.68 1.38 6.57
CA ARG A 165 -8.88 2.79 6.94
C ARG A 165 -10.33 3.23 6.73
N VAL A 166 -10.94 2.87 5.61
CA VAL A 166 -12.28 3.35 5.20
C VAL A 166 -13.38 2.68 6.02
N TYR A 167 -13.30 1.37 6.21
CA TYR A 167 -14.37 0.57 6.82
C TYR A 167 -14.02 0.06 8.23
N GLY A 168 -12.80 0.30 8.70
CA GLY A 168 -12.28 -0.26 9.95
C GLY A 168 -11.85 -1.72 9.80
N PRO A 169 -11.30 -2.33 10.87
CA PRO A 169 -11.08 -3.76 10.89
C PRO A 169 -12.42 -4.48 10.77
N PRO A 170 -12.48 -5.62 10.06
CA PRO A 170 -13.70 -6.42 10.02
C PRO A 170 -14.12 -6.77 11.46
N PRO A 171 -15.44 -6.81 11.75
CA PRO A 171 -15.92 -7.19 13.07
C PRO A 171 -15.26 -8.51 13.45
N GLN A 172 -14.57 -8.54 14.59
CA GLN A 172 -14.00 -9.78 15.08
C GLN A 172 -15.15 -10.75 15.30
N VAL A 173 -15.26 -11.76 14.43
CA VAL A 173 -16.13 -12.90 14.69
C VAL A 173 -15.68 -13.43 16.05
N PRO A 174 -16.57 -13.52 17.06
CA PRO A 174 -16.21 -14.06 18.35
C PRO A 174 -15.47 -15.35 18.10
N ARG A 175 -14.19 -15.44 18.52
CA ARG A 175 -13.46 -16.70 18.43
C ARG A 175 -14.35 -17.71 19.13
N PRO A 176 -14.81 -18.79 18.46
CA PRO A 176 -15.47 -19.85 19.18
C PRO A 176 -14.53 -20.26 20.31
N PRO A 177 -15.06 -20.53 21.52
CA PRO A 177 -14.23 -20.95 22.65
C PRO A 177 -13.33 -22.08 22.15
N ALA A 178 -12.05 -22.04 22.52
CA ALA A 178 -11.07 -23.02 22.09
C ALA A 178 -11.65 -24.42 22.28
N VAL A 179 -12.05 -25.04 21.18
CA VAL A 179 -12.44 -26.44 21.20
C VAL A 179 -11.13 -27.17 21.46
N ASP A 180 -11.06 -27.94 22.54
CA ASP A 180 -9.92 -28.82 22.79
C ASP A 180 -9.64 -29.64 21.52
N ASP A 181 -8.56 -29.31 20.82
CA ASP A 181 -8.12 -29.93 19.56
C ASP A 181 -7.88 -31.44 19.69
N ARG A 182 -7.86 -31.96 20.93
CA ARG A 182 -7.80 -33.38 21.23
C ARG A 182 -9.01 -34.16 20.70
N SER A 183 -10.21 -33.56 20.60
CA SER A 183 -11.40 -34.31 20.15
C SER A 183 -11.55 -34.42 18.62
N LEU A 184 -10.91 -33.53 17.86
CA LEU A 184 -10.94 -33.54 16.39
C LEU A 184 -9.91 -34.52 15.81
N GLY A 185 -8.74 -34.62 16.44
CA GLY A 185 -7.72 -35.61 16.10
C GLY A 185 -8.25 -37.05 16.20
N ASP A 186 -8.93 -37.38 17.31
CA ASP A 186 -9.45 -38.73 17.54
C ASP A 186 -10.54 -39.12 16.53
N LYS A 187 -11.40 -38.17 16.11
CA LYS A 187 -12.42 -38.43 15.09
C LYS A 187 -11.82 -38.61 13.70
N ALA A 188 -10.84 -37.79 13.32
CA ALA A 188 -10.16 -37.91 12.04
C ALA A 188 -9.42 -39.25 11.91
N VAL A 189 -8.76 -39.68 12.99
CA VAL A 189 -8.10 -40.99 13.07
C VAL A 189 -9.12 -42.13 12.96
N LEU A 190 -10.27 -42.03 13.64
CA LEU A 190 -11.33 -43.04 13.55
C LEU A 190 -11.90 -43.17 12.13
N TRP A 191 -12.13 -42.04 11.44
CA TRP A 191 -12.59 -42.03 10.05
C TRP A 191 -11.55 -42.62 9.08
N ALA A 192 -10.26 -42.33 9.30
CA ALA A 192 -9.18 -42.93 8.52
C ALA A 192 -9.10 -44.45 8.69
N TRP A 193 -9.26 -44.95 9.92
CA TRP A 193 -9.32 -46.39 10.20
C TRP A 193 -10.56 -47.06 9.60
N MET A 194 -11.73 -46.41 9.65
CA MET A 194 -12.93 -46.91 9.00
C MET A 194 -12.78 -46.99 7.47
N ALA A 195 -12.21 -45.96 6.85
CA ALA A 195 -11.95 -45.97 5.41
C ALA A 195 -10.99 -47.10 5.00
N MET A 196 -9.93 -47.32 5.79
CA MET A 196 -8.99 -48.43 5.59
C MET A 196 -9.67 -49.79 5.72
N ALA A 197 -10.53 -50.00 6.73
CA ALA A 197 -11.26 -51.24 6.93
C ALA A 197 -12.16 -51.58 5.73
N VAL A 198 -12.92 -50.59 5.23
CA VAL A 198 -13.79 -50.76 4.05
C VAL A 198 -12.99 -51.14 2.82
N LEU A 199 -11.87 -50.46 2.55
CA LEU A 199 -11.00 -50.76 1.40
C LEU A 199 -10.43 -52.17 1.46
N VAL A 200 -10.02 -52.64 2.64
CA VAL A 200 -9.51 -54.01 2.83
C VAL A 200 -10.61 -55.03 2.56
N THR A 201 -11.83 -54.83 3.09
CA THR A 201 -12.95 -55.74 2.85
C THR A 201 -13.33 -55.82 1.38
N VAL A 202 -13.38 -54.68 0.68
CA VAL A 202 -13.64 -54.63 -0.77
C VAL A 202 -12.56 -55.40 -1.54
N ARG A 203 -11.29 -55.23 -1.19
CA ARG A 203 -10.18 -55.92 -1.87
C ARG A 203 -10.24 -57.44 -1.65
N ILE A 204 -10.55 -57.88 -0.43
CA ILE A 204 -10.73 -59.31 -0.12
C ILE A 204 -11.92 -59.88 -0.92
N GLY A 205 -13.05 -59.17 -0.94
CA GLY A 205 -14.23 -59.55 -1.73
C GLY A 205 -13.92 -59.70 -3.22
N LEU A 206 -13.17 -58.75 -3.80
CA LEU A 206 -12.73 -58.81 -5.19
C LEU A 206 -11.83 -60.01 -5.47
N VAL A 207 -10.87 -60.32 -4.59
CA VAL A 207 -9.98 -61.48 -4.74
C VAL A 207 -10.76 -62.79 -4.67
N VAL A 208 -11.71 -62.90 -3.73
CA VAL A 208 -12.56 -64.08 -3.59
C VAL A 208 -13.45 -64.27 -4.82
N TYR A 209 -14.10 -63.19 -5.29
CA TYR A 209 -14.93 -63.21 -6.49
C TYR A 209 -14.13 -63.64 -7.73
N GLN A 210 -12.93 -63.08 -7.92
CA GLN A 210 -12.04 -63.47 -9.03
C GLN A 210 -11.61 -64.94 -8.95
N ARG A 211 -11.37 -65.48 -7.75
CA ARG A 211 -11.04 -66.90 -7.55
C ARG A 211 -12.24 -67.81 -7.85
N MET A 212 -13.45 -67.43 -7.45
CA MET A 212 -14.66 -68.20 -7.75
C MET A 212 -14.93 -68.24 -9.25
N ARG A 213 -14.82 -67.10 -9.94
CA ARG A 213 -15.03 -67.00 -11.39
C ARG A 213 -14.03 -67.81 -12.23
N ARG A 214 -12.83 -68.10 -11.72
CA ARG A 214 -11.83 -68.95 -12.40
C ARG A 214 -12.08 -70.45 -12.22
N ARG A 215 -12.99 -70.85 -11.32
CA ARG A 215 -13.31 -72.26 -11.05
C ARG A 215 -14.62 -72.72 -11.68
N SER A 216 -15.43 -71.80 -12.19
CA SER A 216 -16.61 -72.02 -13.03
C SER A 216 -16.23 -71.99 -14.50
#